data_AF-A0A1G8QJV1-F1
#
_entry.id   AF-A0A1G8QJV1-F1
#
_cell.length_a   1.000
_cell.length_b   1.000
_cell.length_c   1.000
_cell.angle_alpha   90.00
_cell.angle_beta   90.00
_cell.angle_gamma   90.00
#
_symmetry.space_group_name_H-M   'P 1'
#
loop_
_entity.id
_entity.type
_entity.pdbx_description
1 polymer ?
#
loop_
_entity_poly.entity_id
_entity_poly.type
_entity_poly.pdbx_seq_one_letter_code
_entity_poly.pdbx_strand_id
1 'polypeptide(L)'
;MSNPADLPPTEAHIKAETMPLGELLNDLTRDVSTLMRQEVELAKAELKESATKAGKGAGMLAGAAWAGHLAVVFLSLAVWWALGLLIGLGWSAVVVAVIWGIVAAVLASVGRKELKTINGMPRTAETVREIPPTFKPNTEETR
;
A
#
# COMPACT_ATOMS: atom_id res chain seq x y z
N MET A 1 47.40 37.55 13.00
CA MET A 1 46.35 37.16 13.96
C MET A 1 45.13 38.02 13.66
N SER A 2 44.17 37.51 12.88
CA SER A 2 42.89 38.18 12.62
C SER A 2 41.96 37.95 13.81
N ASN A 3 41.38 39.04 14.32
CA ASN A 3 40.46 39.03 15.46
C ASN A 3 39.14 38.34 15.06
N PRO A 4 38.65 37.31 15.79
CA PRO A 4 37.40 36.62 15.47
C PRO A 4 36.12 37.48 15.64
N ALA A 5 36.23 38.73 16.07
CA ALA A 5 35.11 39.66 16.27
C ALA A 5 34.74 40.51 15.04
N ASP A 6 35.50 40.47 13.94
CA ASP A 6 35.26 41.26 12.71
C ASP A 6 34.50 40.47 11.62
N LEU A 7 33.52 39.65 11.99
CA LEU A 7 32.64 39.04 11.00
C LEU A 7 31.65 40.11 10.50
N PRO A 8 31.55 40.35 9.17
CA PRO A 8 30.56 41.30 8.66
C PRO A 8 29.18 40.84 9.14
N PRO A 9 28.32 41.77 9.60
CA PRO A 9 27.00 41.43 10.09
C PRO A 9 26.26 40.63 9.01
N THR A 10 25.74 39.46 9.39
CA THR A 10 24.99 38.58 8.47
C THR A 10 23.80 39.37 7.93
N GLU A 11 23.39 39.15 6.68
CA GLU A 11 22.24 39.85 6.09
C GLU A 11 20.99 39.77 6.97
N ALA A 12 20.80 38.66 7.68
CA ALA A 12 19.72 38.49 8.67
C ALA A 12 19.80 39.48 9.85
N HIS A 13 21.00 39.83 10.33
CA HIS A 13 21.22 40.80 11.40
C HIS A 13 20.92 42.24 10.92
N ILE A 14 21.41 42.59 9.72
CA ILE A 14 21.15 43.91 9.13
C ILE A 14 19.66 44.09 8.85
N LYS A 15 18.98 43.05 8.35
CA LYS A 15 17.54 43.06 8.08
C LYS A 15 16.72 43.16 9.36
N ALA A 16 17.17 42.55 10.46
CA ALA A 16 16.51 42.65 11.76
C ALA A 16 16.64 44.05 12.41
N GLU A 17 17.74 44.77 12.20
CA GLU A 17 17.93 46.14 12.69
C GLU A 17 17.19 47.19 11.84
N THR A 18 17.01 46.94 10.55
CA THR A 18 16.49 47.93 9.58
C THR A 18 15.02 47.74 9.23
N MET A 19 14.47 46.52 9.35
CA MET A 19 13.07 46.26 9.00
C MET A 19 12.12 46.35 10.20
N PRO A 20 10.90 46.87 9.99
CA PRO A 20 9.84 46.80 10.99
C PRO A 20 9.54 45.32 11.35
N LEU A 21 9.26 45.07 12.64
CA LEU A 21 8.89 43.74 13.17
C LEU A 21 7.75 43.05 12.39
N GLY A 22 6.79 43.82 11.87
CA GLY A 22 5.69 43.28 11.05
C GLY A 22 6.16 42.68 9.72
N GLU A 23 7.24 43.21 9.14
CA GLU A 23 7.79 42.73 7.87
C GLU A 23 8.62 41.45 8.06
N LEU A 24 9.36 41.36 9.17
CA LEU A 24 10.07 40.13 9.58
C LEU A 24 9.13 38.96 9.87
N LEU A 25 8.00 39.23 10.56
CA LEU A 25 6.97 38.22 10.81
C LEU A 25 6.28 37.77 9.52
N ASN A 26 6.05 38.69 8.59
CA ASN A 26 5.47 38.37 7.28
C ASN A 26 6.41 37.49 6.44
N ASP A 27 7.70 37.82 6.40
CA ASP A 27 8.71 37.01 5.72
C ASP A 27 8.87 35.62 6.35
N LEU A 28 8.94 35.51 7.68
CA LEU A 28 9.00 34.21 8.37
C LEU A 28 7.75 33.36 8.10
N THR A 29 6.56 33.96 8.13
CA THR A 29 5.31 33.27 7.82
C THR A 29 5.30 32.76 6.38
N ARG A 30 5.83 33.57 5.43
CA ARG A 30 5.98 33.17 4.03
C ARG A 30 6.97 32.03 3.85
N ASP A 31 8.09 32.05 4.59
CA ASP A 31 9.12 31.02 4.52
C ASP A 31 8.62 29.69 5.11
N VAL A 32 7.94 29.74 6.27
CA VAL A 32 7.29 28.56 6.87
C VAL A 32 6.22 27.99 5.95
N SER A 33 5.38 28.84 5.35
CA SER A 33 4.39 28.42 4.35
C SER A 33 5.04 27.75 3.13
N THR A 34 6.19 28.26 2.71
CA THR A 34 6.96 27.69 1.60
C THR A 34 7.55 26.33 1.96
N LEU A 35 8.14 26.17 3.16
CA LEU A 35 8.64 24.89 3.64
C LEU A 35 7.53 23.85 3.79
N MET A 36 6.39 24.23 4.36
CA MET A 36 5.25 23.32 4.47
C MET A 36 4.77 22.85 3.11
N ARG A 37 4.72 23.74 2.11
CA ARG A 37 4.39 23.34 0.73
C ARG A 37 5.42 22.38 0.14
N GLN A 38 6.71 22.63 0.39
CA GLN A 38 7.80 21.76 -0.07
C GLN A 38 7.76 20.37 0.58
N GLU A 39 7.50 20.27 1.88
CA GLU A 39 7.35 18.98 2.58
C GLU A 39 6.16 18.19 2.04
N VAL A 40 5.03 18.85 1.75
CA VAL A 40 3.88 18.22 1.11
C VAL A 40 4.22 17.75 -0.31
N GLU A 41 4.92 18.58 -1.09
CA GLU A 41 5.37 18.22 -2.44
C GLU A 41 6.35 17.03 -2.42
N LEU A 42 7.28 17.01 -1.46
CA LEU A 42 8.25 15.93 -1.25
C LEU A 42 7.55 14.64 -0.82
N ALA A 43 6.69 14.69 0.21
CA ALA A 43 5.91 13.55 0.66
C ALA A 43 5.05 12.98 -0.48
N LYS A 44 4.44 13.87 -1.30
CA LYS A 44 3.69 13.45 -2.49
C LYS A 44 4.59 12.76 -3.52
N ALA A 45 5.81 13.26 -3.74
CA ALA A 45 6.77 12.63 -4.64
C ALA A 45 7.20 11.25 -4.14
N GLU A 46 7.53 11.11 -2.85
CA GLU A 46 7.93 9.84 -2.23
C GLU A 46 6.79 8.83 -2.23
N LEU A 47 5.56 9.26 -1.93
CA LEU A 47 4.37 8.43 -2.03
C LEU A 47 4.13 7.95 -3.47
N LYS A 48 4.31 8.82 -4.47
CA LYS A 48 4.15 8.45 -5.88
C LYS A 48 5.22 7.45 -6.32
N GLU A 49 6.46 7.64 -5.90
CA GLU A 49 7.55 6.70 -6.19
C GLU A 49 7.29 5.33 -5.54
N SER A 50 6.91 5.35 -4.26
CA SER A 50 6.56 4.16 -3.50
C SER A 50 5.38 3.41 -4.12
N ALA A 51 4.31 4.13 -4.47
CA ALA A 51 3.15 3.58 -5.14
C ALA A 51 3.50 2.98 -6.51
N THR A 52 4.39 3.63 -7.26
CA THR A 52 4.85 3.13 -8.57
C THR A 52 5.66 1.84 -8.42
N LYS A 53 6.59 1.80 -7.46
CA LYS A 53 7.41 0.61 -7.15
C LYS A 53 6.53 -0.54 -6.67
N ALA A 54 5.62 -0.27 -5.74
CA ALA A 54 4.66 -1.25 -5.25
C ALA A 54 3.73 -1.75 -6.37
N GLY A 55 3.23 -0.84 -7.21
CA GLY A 55 2.37 -1.17 -8.35
C GLY A 55 3.09 -2.03 -9.40
N LYS A 56 4.35 -1.73 -9.71
CA LYS A 56 5.18 -2.57 -10.59
C LYS A 56 5.39 -3.96 -9.98
N GLY A 57 5.74 -4.03 -8.70
CA GLY A 57 5.93 -5.29 -7.99
C GLY A 57 4.65 -6.14 -8.00
N ALA A 58 3.51 -5.55 -7.63
CA ALA A 58 2.21 -6.19 -7.67
C ALA A 58 1.84 -6.66 -9.09
N GLY A 59 2.09 -5.84 -10.11
CA GLY A 59 1.87 -6.20 -11.51
C GLY A 59 2.74 -7.38 -11.97
N MET A 60 4.02 -7.40 -11.58
CA MET A 60 4.94 -8.52 -11.87
C MET A 60 4.48 -9.81 -11.18
N LEU A 61 4.04 -9.74 -9.92
CA LEU A 61 3.52 -10.90 -9.20
C LEU A 61 2.22 -11.43 -9.80
N ALA A 62 1.30 -10.54 -10.19
CA ALA A 62 0.08 -10.92 -10.90
C ALA A 62 0.39 -11.58 -12.25
N GLY A 63 1.32 -11.01 -13.02
CA GLY A 63 1.80 -11.57 -14.28
C GLY A 63 2.47 -12.94 -14.08
N ALA A 64 3.31 -13.10 -13.06
CA ALA A 64 3.95 -14.36 -12.72
C ALA A 64 2.94 -15.43 -12.29
N ALA A 65 1.91 -15.07 -11.51
CA ALA A 65 0.83 -15.98 -11.13
C ALA A 65 0.06 -16.47 -12.37
N TRP A 66 -0.26 -15.57 -13.30
CA TRP A 66 -0.93 -15.92 -14.56
C TRP A 66 -0.06 -16.81 -15.46
N ALA A 67 1.21 -16.43 -15.66
CA ALA A 67 2.15 -17.21 -16.46
C ALA A 67 2.41 -18.59 -15.84
N GLY A 68 2.55 -18.67 -14.52
CA GLY A 68 2.67 -19.92 -13.78
C GLY A 68 1.43 -20.80 -13.94
N HIS A 69 0.23 -20.22 -13.87
CA HIS A 69 -1.01 -20.96 -14.12
C HIS A 69 -1.03 -21.57 -15.53
N LEU A 70 -0.69 -20.79 -16.57
CA LEU A 70 -0.60 -21.31 -17.94
C LEU A 70 0.46 -22.40 -18.09
N ALA A 71 1.64 -22.24 -17.49
CA ALA A 71 2.68 -23.25 -17.52
C ALA A 71 2.18 -24.59 -16.95
N VAL A 72 1.46 -24.52 -15.82
CA VAL A 72 0.88 -25.69 -15.16
C VAL A 72 -0.24 -26.35 -15.99
N VAL A 73 -1.04 -25.57 -16.72
CA VAL A 73 -2.02 -26.09 -17.69
C VAL A 73 -1.32 -26.82 -18.84
N PHE A 74 -0.30 -26.22 -19.45
CA PHE A 74 0.44 -26.85 -20.55
C PHE A 74 1.20 -28.11 -20.10
N LEU A 75 1.78 -28.10 -18.89
CA LEU A 75 2.38 -29.31 -18.30
C LEU A 75 1.33 -30.40 -18.09
N SER A 76 0.13 -30.06 -17.64
CA SER A 76 -0.96 -31.04 -17.49
C SER A 76 -1.35 -31.67 -18.83
N LEU A 77 -1.43 -30.87 -19.89
CA LEU A 77 -1.70 -31.37 -21.25
C LEU A 77 -0.54 -32.24 -21.76
N ALA A 78 0.71 -31.85 -21.51
CA ALA A 78 1.87 -32.63 -21.88
C ALA A 78 1.90 -34.00 -21.18
N VAL A 79 1.62 -34.03 -19.87
CA VAL A 79 1.50 -35.27 -19.09
C VAL A 79 0.35 -36.13 -19.61
N TRP A 80 -0.81 -35.54 -19.89
CA TRP A 80 -1.94 -36.26 -20.47
C TRP A 80 -1.55 -36.91 -21.80
N TRP A 81 -0.97 -36.15 -22.73
CA TRP A 81 -0.53 -36.67 -24.02
C TRP A 81 0.54 -37.75 -23.88
N ALA A 82 1.54 -37.54 -23.03
CA ALA A 82 2.61 -38.50 -22.79
C ALA A 82 2.05 -39.83 -22.24
N LEU A 83 1.20 -39.77 -21.21
CA LEU A 83 0.51 -40.96 -20.69
C LEU A 83 -0.44 -41.57 -21.71
N GLY A 84 -1.02 -40.75 -22.60
CA GLY A 84 -1.90 -41.17 -23.66
C GLY A 84 -1.25 -42.21 -24.59
N LEU A 85 0.06 -42.11 -24.79
CA LEU A 85 0.84 -43.07 -25.58
C LEU A 85 1.05 -44.41 -24.86
N LEU A 86 0.94 -44.45 -23.53
CA LEU A 86 1.21 -45.64 -22.72
C LEU A 86 -0.09 -46.36 -22.33
N ILE A 87 -1.10 -45.62 -21.87
CA ILE A 87 -2.33 -46.16 -21.26
C ILE A 87 -3.62 -45.69 -21.96
N GLY A 88 -3.49 -44.93 -23.05
CA GLY A 88 -4.62 -44.33 -23.77
C GLY A 88 -5.09 -43.00 -23.17
N LEU A 89 -5.65 -42.14 -24.03
CA LEU A 89 -6.06 -40.78 -23.65
C LEU A 89 -7.15 -40.76 -22.57
N GLY A 90 -8.05 -41.74 -22.55
CA GLY A 90 -9.13 -41.81 -21.55
C GLY A 90 -8.59 -42.00 -20.12
N TRP A 91 -7.77 -43.03 -19.90
CA TRP A 91 -7.18 -43.29 -18.58
C TRP A 91 -6.17 -42.23 -18.15
N SER A 92 -5.46 -41.63 -19.10
CA SER A 92 -4.58 -40.51 -18.85
C SER A 92 -5.32 -39.29 -18.30
N ALA A 93 -6.53 -39.01 -18.82
CA ALA A 93 -7.40 -37.96 -18.30
C ALA A 93 -7.76 -38.20 -16.83
N VAL A 94 -8.11 -39.45 -16.49
CA VAL A 94 -8.45 -39.86 -15.12
C VAL A 94 -7.26 -39.66 -14.18
N VAL A 95 -6.05 -40.07 -14.59
CA VAL A 95 -4.84 -39.88 -13.79
C VAL A 95 -4.57 -38.39 -13.53
N VAL A 96 -4.60 -37.56 -14.57
CA VAL A 96 -4.39 -36.11 -14.43
C VAL A 96 -5.48 -35.47 -13.56
N ALA A 97 -6.73 -35.90 -13.69
CA ALA A 97 -7.84 -35.43 -12.86
C ALA A 97 -7.65 -35.80 -11.38
N VAL A 98 -7.18 -37.02 -11.08
CA VAL A 98 -6.87 -37.45 -9.70
C VAL A 98 -5.74 -36.62 -9.11
N ILE A 99 -4.67 -36.36 -9.87
CA ILE A 99 -3.56 -35.50 -9.43
C ILE A 99 -4.10 -34.11 -9.04
N TRP A 100 -4.90 -33.49 -9.90
CA TRP A 100 -5.51 -32.20 -9.62
C TRP A 100 -6.49 -32.22 -8.46
N GLY A 101 -7.25 -33.30 -8.29
CA GLY A 101 -8.12 -33.51 -7.14
C GLY A 101 -7.36 -33.52 -5.83
N ILE A 102 -6.20 -34.19 -5.78
CA ILE A 102 -5.31 -34.21 -4.62
C ILE A 102 -4.76 -32.80 -4.34
N VAL A 103 -4.23 -32.12 -5.36
CA VAL A 103 -3.72 -30.75 -5.25
C VAL A 103 -4.82 -29.82 -4.70
N ALA A 104 -6.04 -29.88 -5.25
CA ALA A 104 -7.17 -29.09 -4.79
C ALA A 104 -7.55 -29.39 -3.34
N ALA A 105 -7.57 -30.67 -2.93
CA ALA A 105 -7.87 -31.06 -1.56
C ALA A 105 -6.83 -30.51 -0.57
N VAL A 106 -5.53 -30.55 -0.92
CA VAL A 106 -4.44 -29.99 -0.11
C VAL A 106 -4.58 -28.47 -0.02
N LEU A 107 -4.73 -27.77 -1.15
CA LEU A 107 -4.87 -26.31 -1.18
C LEU A 107 -6.09 -25.84 -0.39
N ALA A 108 -7.24 -26.50 -0.56
CA ALA A 108 -8.44 -26.21 0.21
C ALA A 108 -8.24 -26.43 1.72
N SER A 109 -7.50 -27.48 2.10
CA SER A 109 -7.22 -27.78 3.50
C SER A 109 -6.27 -26.76 4.14
N VAL A 110 -5.21 -26.37 3.44
CA VAL A 110 -4.26 -25.33 3.88
C VAL A 110 -4.97 -23.98 3.93
N GLY A 111 -5.67 -23.58 2.87
CA GLY A 111 -6.42 -22.33 2.83
C GLY A 111 -7.46 -22.24 3.95
N ARG A 112 -8.18 -23.33 4.25
CA ARG A 112 -9.09 -23.38 5.40
C ARG A 112 -8.37 -23.26 6.74
N LYS A 113 -7.14 -23.76 6.88
CA LYS A 113 -6.34 -23.58 8.10
C LYS A 113 -5.90 -22.13 8.25
N GLU A 114 -5.37 -21.52 7.19
CA GLU A 114 -4.94 -20.12 7.22
C GLU A 114 -6.11 -19.16 7.48
N LEU A 115 -7.28 -19.42 6.89
CA LEU A 115 -8.48 -18.62 7.20
C LEU A 115 -8.96 -18.77 8.65
N LYS A 116 -8.68 -19.92 9.30
CA LYS A 116 -9.01 -20.15 10.71
C LYS A 116 -7.98 -19.56 11.67
N THR A 117 -6.73 -19.40 11.25
CA THR A 117 -5.68 -18.74 12.06
C THR A 117 -5.83 -17.22 12.03
N ILE A 118 -6.52 -16.67 11.03
CA ILE A 118 -7.03 -15.29 11.04
C ILE A 118 -8.22 -15.22 12.01
N ASN A 119 -7.93 -15.36 13.32
CA ASN A 119 -8.84 -15.03 14.41
C ASN A 119 -9.07 -13.52 14.39
N GLY A 120 -10.11 -13.07 13.71
CA GLY A 120 -10.51 -11.67 13.73
C GLY A 120 -10.89 -11.11 12.36
N MET A 121 -11.83 -11.74 11.66
CA MET A 121 -12.76 -10.90 10.91
C MET A 121 -13.65 -10.25 11.97
N PRO A 122 -13.47 -8.96 12.28
CA PRO A 122 -14.24 -8.36 13.34
C PRO A 122 -15.69 -8.39 12.88
N ARG A 123 -16.58 -8.87 13.75
CA ARG A 123 -18.03 -8.69 13.58
C ARG A 123 -18.46 -7.21 13.59
N THR A 124 -17.53 -6.27 13.47
CA THR A 124 -17.77 -4.83 13.42
C THR A 124 -18.45 -4.36 12.13
N ALA A 125 -18.66 -5.21 11.12
CA ALA A 125 -19.64 -4.89 10.09
C ALA A 125 -21.09 -4.84 10.65
N GLU A 126 -21.37 -5.55 11.75
CA GLU A 126 -22.64 -5.44 12.49
C GLU A 126 -22.61 -4.27 13.49
N THR A 127 -21.49 -4.02 14.19
CA THR A 127 -21.40 -2.93 15.18
C THR A 127 -21.40 -1.51 14.58
N VAL A 128 -20.97 -1.32 13.33
CA VAL A 128 -21.07 0.01 12.66
C VAL A 128 -22.53 0.39 12.36
N ARG A 129 -23.49 -0.55 12.47
CA ARG A 129 -24.92 -0.27 12.36
C ARG A 129 -25.61 0.03 13.70
N GLU A 130 -24.90 -0.06 14.82
CA GLU A 130 -25.39 0.33 16.15
C GLU A 130 -24.84 1.70 16.60
N ILE A 131 -24.73 2.68 15.69
CA ILE A 131 -24.60 4.08 16.12
C ILE A 131 -25.99 4.52 16.62
N PRO A 132 -26.19 4.72 17.94
CA PRO A 132 -27.49 5.09 18.48
C PRO A 132 -27.86 6.51 18.04
N PRO A 133 -29.15 6.85 17.87
CA PRO A 133 -29.61 8.18 17.45
C PRO A 133 -29.42 9.29 18.53
N THR A 134 -28.50 9.12 19.48
CA THR A 134 -28.26 10.07 20.59
C THR A 134 -27.30 11.21 20.26
N PHE A 135 -26.79 11.31 19.03
CA PHE A 135 -26.23 12.59 18.55
C PHE A 135 -27.36 13.54 18.17
N LYS A 136 -28.06 14.07 19.19
CA LYS A 136 -28.74 15.36 19.10
C LYS A 136 -27.73 16.40 19.59
N PRO A 137 -27.13 17.23 18.71
CA PRO A 137 -26.47 18.42 19.18
C PRO A 137 -27.56 19.30 19.80
N ASN A 138 -27.49 19.48 21.11
CA ASN A 138 -28.32 20.45 21.80
C ASN A 138 -27.82 21.83 21.33
N THR A 139 -28.42 22.39 20.28
CA THR A 139 -28.44 23.84 20.12
C THR A 139 -29.27 24.38 21.27
N GLU A 140 -28.61 24.64 22.39
CA GLU A 140 -29.15 25.50 23.42
C GLU A 140 -29.42 26.86 22.78
N GLU A 141 -30.71 27.12 22.70
CA GLU A 141 -31.38 28.37 22.47
C GLU A 141 -30.94 29.38 23.57
N THR A 142 -29.83 30.07 23.35
CA THR A 142 -29.52 31.29 24.12
C THR A 142 -30.27 32.46 23.51
N ARG A 143 -31.41 32.74 24.13
CA ARG A 143 -32.15 34.00 24.07
C ARG A 143 -31.35 35.16 24.64
#